data_AF-A0A150AE31-F1
#
_entry.id   AF-A0A150AE31-F1
#
_cell.length_a   1.000
_cell.length_b   1.000
_cell.length_c   1.000
_cell.angle_alpha   90.00
_cell.angle_beta   90.00
_cell.angle_gamma   90.00
#
_symmetry.space_group_name_H-M   'P 1'
#
loop_
_entity.id
_entity.type
_entity.pdbx_description
1 polymer ?
#
loop_
_entity_poly.entity_id
_entity_poly.type
_entity_poly.pdbx_seq_one_letter_code
_entity_poly.pdbx_strand_id
1 'polypeptide(L)'
;MKTLLLSIILTSFANLSTHAQNHLAQEAFDAYWNSLSEDNNTYSQQKIEQEKREIQKVRKLIHESIRQELAEVKELSGDLLTNFAVIEDHFHQEFEKLGLSYTHYANSDRKSDIALESWVDNHTNMILKHKLSHAEEEINNFYDRNH
;
A
#
# COMPACT_ATOMS: atom_id res chain seq x y z
N MET A 1 -45.19 10.53 94.29
CA MET A 1 -45.62 11.23 93.05
C MET A 1 -44.39 11.55 92.23
N LYS A 2 -44.16 10.74 91.21
CA LYS A 2 -44.14 11.13 89.78
C LYS A 2 -42.77 11.66 89.30
N THR A 3 -41.96 10.67 88.93
CA THR A 3 -41.08 10.64 87.76
C THR A 3 -41.44 11.65 86.68
N LEU A 4 -40.62 12.69 86.55
CA LEU A 4 -40.56 13.57 85.39
C LEU A 4 -39.17 14.21 85.43
N LEU A 5 -38.16 13.51 84.89
CA LEU A 5 -36.86 14.07 84.47
C LEU A 5 -35.96 12.93 83.92
N LEU A 6 -36.50 12.07 83.05
CA LEU A 6 -35.71 11.00 82.41
C LEU A 6 -36.20 10.68 81.00
N SER A 7 -36.68 11.69 80.26
CA SER A 7 -37.16 11.53 78.88
C SER A 7 -36.56 12.49 77.86
N ILE A 8 -35.55 13.30 78.22
CA ILE A 8 -34.94 14.26 77.27
C ILE A 8 -33.48 13.92 76.91
N ILE A 9 -32.83 12.97 77.58
CA ILE A 9 -31.44 12.59 77.25
C ILE A 9 -31.37 11.38 76.29
N LEU A 10 -32.46 10.61 76.10
CA LEU A 10 -32.42 9.44 75.20
C LEU A 10 -32.80 9.71 73.73
N THR A 11 -33.30 10.89 73.38
CA THR A 11 -33.62 11.22 71.98
C THR A 11 -32.50 11.96 71.25
N SER A 12 -31.51 12.50 71.97
CA SER A 12 -30.38 13.23 71.36
C SER A 12 -29.23 12.32 70.92
N PHE A 13 -29.12 11.10 71.47
CA PHE A 13 -28.08 10.14 71.08
C PHE A 13 -28.50 9.17 69.96
N ALA A 14 -29.80 9.01 69.70
CA ALA A 14 -30.30 8.17 68.61
C ALA A 14 -30.23 8.84 67.23
N ASN A 15 -30.25 10.18 67.18
CA ASN A 15 -30.13 10.94 65.92
C ASN A 15 -28.67 11.22 65.52
N LEU A 16 -27.73 11.17 66.48
CA LEU A 16 -26.31 11.36 66.19
C LEU A 16 -25.69 10.09 65.58
N SER A 17 -26.16 8.90 65.99
CA SER A 17 -25.71 7.62 65.43
C SER A 17 -26.23 7.36 64.02
N THR A 18 -27.46 7.79 63.69
CA THR A 18 -28.02 7.65 62.35
C THR A 18 -27.39 8.62 61.35
N HIS A 19 -27.07 9.86 61.74
CA HIS A 19 -26.32 10.77 60.87
C HIS A 19 -24.87 10.31 60.64
N ALA A 20 -24.20 9.78 61.67
CA ALA A 20 -22.87 9.20 61.51
C ALA A 20 -22.88 7.92 60.65
N GLN A 21 -23.86 7.03 60.83
CA GLN A 21 -24.03 5.84 59.99
C GLN A 21 -24.41 6.18 58.55
N ASN A 22 -25.27 7.17 58.33
CA ASN A 22 -25.62 7.63 56.98
C ASN A 22 -24.43 8.29 56.28
N HIS A 23 -23.58 9.03 57.00
CA HIS A 23 -22.36 9.61 56.45
C HIS A 23 -21.35 8.52 56.05
N LEU A 24 -21.11 7.53 56.93
CA LEU A 24 -20.23 6.40 56.62
C LEU A 24 -20.74 5.53 55.46
N ALA A 25 -22.07 5.35 55.38
CA ALA A 25 -22.69 4.64 54.27
C ALA A 25 -22.61 5.44 52.96
N GLN A 26 -22.74 6.76 53.01
CA GLN A 26 -22.59 7.65 51.86
C GLN A 26 -21.14 7.67 51.36
N GLU A 27 -20.15 7.78 52.24
CA GLU A 27 -18.73 7.74 51.87
C GLU A 27 -18.34 6.38 51.25
N ALA A 28 -18.84 5.27 51.79
CA ALA A 28 -18.62 3.95 51.22
C ALA A 28 -19.29 3.77 49.85
N PHE A 29 -20.49 4.33 49.67
CA PHE A 29 -21.21 4.33 48.40
C PHE A 29 -20.49 5.18 47.34
N ASP A 30 -20.08 6.39 47.70
CA ASP A 30 -19.35 7.29 46.81
C ASP A 30 -17.99 6.71 46.43
N ALA A 31 -17.27 6.08 47.36
CA ALA A 31 -16.03 5.37 47.09
C ALA A 31 -16.24 4.20 46.09
N TYR A 32 -17.30 3.42 46.26
CA TYR A 32 -17.65 2.33 45.34
C TYR A 32 -18.01 2.82 43.94
N TRP A 33 -18.79 3.91 43.82
CA TRP A 33 -19.12 4.48 42.52
C TRP A 33 -17.94 5.13 41.83
N ASN A 34 -17.08 5.80 42.60
CA ASN A 34 -15.85 6.37 42.07
C ASN A 34 -14.92 5.26 41.56
N SER A 35 -14.73 4.16 42.30
CA SER A 35 -13.91 3.04 41.82
C SER A 35 -14.50 2.39 40.55
N LEU A 36 -15.82 2.21 40.50
CA LEU A 36 -16.50 1.66 39.31
C LEU A 36 -16.36 2.59 38.09
N SER A 37 -16.35 3.91 38.30
CA SER A 37 -16.15 4.90 37.25
C SER A 37 -14.70 4.94 36.76
N GLU A 38 -13.72 4.78 37.65
CA GLU A 38 -12.30 4.72 37.34
C GLU A 38 -11.94 3.43 36.57
N ASP A 39 -12.53 2.29 36.96
CA ASP A 39 -12.38 1.03 36.26
C ASP A 39 -12.96 1.09 34.83
N ASN A 40 -14.13 1.71 34.65
CA ASN A 40 -14.73 1.92 33.33
C ASN A 40 -13.90 2.86 32.45
N ASN A 41 -13.35 3.94 33.00
CA ASN A 41 -12.47 4.86 32.27
C ASN A 41 -11.16 4.17 31.87
N THR A 42 -10.57 3.36 32.77
CA THR A 42 -9.36 2.60 32.50
C THR A 42 -9.58 1.55 31.41
N TYR A 43 -10.70 0.82 31.46
CA TYR A 43 -11.06 -0.14 30.42
C TYR A 43 -11.28 0.54 29.05
N SER A 44 -11.96 1.69 29.04
CA SER A 44 -12.16 2.50 27.83
C SER A 44 -10.83 2.97 27.23
N GLN A 45 -9.91 3.48 28.06
CA GLN A 45 -8.57 3.89 27.62
C GLN A 45 -7.74 2.71 27.12
N GLN A 46 -7.78 1.57 27.79
CA GLN A 46 -7.10 0.35 27.33
C GLN A 46 -7.60 -0.11 25.97
N LYS A 47 -8.91 -0.06 25.73
CA LYS A 47 -9.50 -0.39 24.43
C LYS A 47 -9.04 0.58 23.34
N ILE A 48 -9.01 1.89 23.63
CA ILE A 48 -8.51 2.91 22.69
C ILE A 48 -7.02 2.67 22.36
N GLU A 49 -6.19 2.36 23.35
CA GLU A 49 -4.77 2.07 23.13
C GLU A 49 -4.55 0.73 22.40
N GLN A 50 -5.45 -0.24 22.56
CA GLN A 50 -5.45 -1.45 21.75
C GLN A 50 -5.80 -1.15 20.29
N GLU A 51 -6.87 -0.39 20.03
CA GLU A 51 -7.29 0.00 18.67
C GLU A 51 -6.20 0.82 17.97
N LYS A 52 -5.55 1.77 18.67
CA LYS A 52 -4.39 2.51 18.13
C LYS A 52 -3.24 1.58 17.72
N ARG A 53 -2.93 0.58 18.55
CA ARG A 53 -1.88 -0.41 18.23
C ARG A 53 -2.25 -1.24 17.01
N GLU A 54 -3.50 -1.68 16.88
CA GLU A 54 -3.96 -2.41 15.70
C GLU A 54 -3.91 -1.54 14.44
N ILE A 55 -4.35 -0.29 14.51
CA ILE A 55 -4.24 0.66 13.39
C ILE A 55 -2.76 0.86 12.97
N GLN A 56 -1.84 0.96 13.94
CA GLN A 56 -0.41 1.07 13.62
C GLN A 56 0.14 -0.18 12.95
N LYS A 57 -0.28 -1.38 13.39
CA LYS A 57 0.09 -2.64 12.73
C LYS A 57 -0.42 -2.66 11.30
N VAL A 58 -1.69 -2.33 11.07
CA VAL A 58 -2.29 -2.26 9.73
C VAL A 58 -1.55 -1.25 8.85
N ARG A 59 -1.24 -0.05 9.36
CA ARG A 59 -0.44 0.95 8.62
C ARG A 59 0.92 0.41 8.20
N LYS A 60 1.62 -0.28 9.11
CA LYS A 60 2.91 -0.90 8.78
C LYS A 60 2.77 -1.96 7.70
N LEU A 61 1.75 -2.82 7.79
CA LEU A 61 1.47 -3.84 6.78
C LEU A 61 1.17 -3.23 5.40
N ILE A 62 0.35 -2.17 5.36
CA ILE A 62 0.04 -1.45 4.11
C ILE A 62 1.31 -0.85 3.50
N HIS A 63 2.14 -0.18 4.32
CA HIS A 63 3.38 0.42 3.81
C HIS A 63 4.35 -0.65 3.27
N GLU A 64 4.45 -1.80 3.93
CA GLU A 64 5.31 -2.89 3.47
C GLU A 64 4.77 -3.50 2.16
N SER A 65 3.45 -3.72 2.05
CA SER A 65 2.82 -4.19 0.80
C SER A 65 3.10 -3.26 -0.37
N ILE A 66 2.87 -1.96 -0.19
CA ILE A 66 3.14 -0.95 -1.23
C ILE A 66 4.62 -0.97 -1.61
N ARG A 67 5.52 -1.07 -0.62
CA ARG A 67 6.97 -1.12 -0.90
C ARG A 67 7.35 -2.35 -1.70
N GLN A 68 6.78 -3.51 -1.38
CA GLN A 68 7.02 -4.75 -2.09
C GLN A 68 6.48 -4.68 -3.52
N GLU A 69 5.24 -4.25 -3.71
CA GLU A 69 4.63 -4.06 -5.03
C GLU A 69 5.46 -3.13 -5.92
N LEU A 70 5.97 -2.03 -5.37
CA LEU A 70 6.84 -1.11 -6.10
C LEU A 70 8.20 -1.73 -6.46
N ALA A 71 8.73 -2.61 -5.60
CA ALA A 71 9.96 -3.35 -5.89
C ALA A 71 9.74 -4.35 -7.05
N GLU A 72 8.62 -5.08 -7.02
CA GLU A 72 8.22 -6.00 -8.09
C GLU A 72 8.01 -5.27 -9.43
N VAL A 73 7.32 -4.12 -9.42
CA VAL A 73 7.18 -3.27 -10.62
C VAL A 73 8.53 -2.79 -11.15
N LYS A 74 9.46 -2.44 -10.26
CA LYS A 74 10.81 -2.01 -10.67
C LYS A 74 11.60 -3.17 -11.31
N GLU A 75 11.48 -4.38 -10.77
CA GLU A 75 12.10 -5.58 -11.32
C GLU A 75 11.54 -5.90 -12.70
N LEU A 76 10.21 -5.95 -12.84
CA LEU A 76 9.52 -6.15 -14.12
C LEU A 76 9.90 -5.08 -15.16
N SER A 77 10.04 -3.83 -14.74
CA SER A 77 10.53 -2.76 -15.62
C SER A 77 11.97 -2.98 -16.05
N GLY A 78 12.83 -3.53 -15.18
CA GLY A 78 14.20 -3.89 -15.52
C GLY A 78 14.26 -5.02 -16.56
N ASP A 79 13.40 -6.02 -16.43
CA ASP A 79 13.28 -7.12 -17.38
C ASP A 79 12.82 -6.63 -18.76
N LEU A 80 11.86 -5.70 -18.81
CA LEU A 80 11.42 -5.08 -20.07
C LEU A 80 12.55 -4.34 -20.79
N LEU A 81 13.33 -3.54 -20.06
CA LEU A 81 14.46 -2.81 -20.64
C LEU A 81 15.57 -3.75 -21.12
N THR A 82 15.82 -4.83 -20.37
CA THR A 82 16.80 -5.86 -20.76
C THR A 82 16.35 -6.58 -22.03
N ASN A 83 15.09 -6.98 -22.10
CA ASN A 83 14.52 -7.61 -23.29
C ASN A 83 14.57 -6.68 -24.50
N PHE A 84 14.28 -5.38 -24.31
CA PHE A 84 14.39 -4.40 -25.38
C PHE A 84 15.82 -4.27 -25.91
N ALA A 85 16.83 -4.23 -25.04
CA ALA A 85 18.23 -4.17 -25.46
C ALA A 85 18.63 -5.40 -26.30
N VAL A 86 18.19 -6.60 -25.91
CA VAL A 86 18.43 -7.83 -26.70
C VAL A 86 17.75 -7.76 -28.07
N ILE A 87 16.50 -7.28 -28.12
CA ILE A 87 15.78 -7.06 -29.39
C ILE A 87 16.53 -6.06 -30.28
N GLU A 88 17.03 -4.97 -29.68
CA GLU A 88 17.77 -3.93 -30.38
C GLU A 88 19.08 -4.45 -30.98
N ASP A 89 19.82 -5.29 -30.24
CA ASP A 89 21.02 -5.97 -30.74
C ASP A 89 20.69 -6.87 -31.96
N HIS A 90 19.57 -7.60 -31.89
CA HIS A 90 19.12 -8.40 -33.03
C HIS A 90 18.76 -7.55 -34.25
N PHE A 91 18.12 -6.40 -34.06
CA PHE A 91 17.86 -5.49 -35.16
C PHE A 91 19.15 -4.94 -35.76
N HIS A 92 20.11 -4.52 -34.95
CA HIS A 92 21.39 -4.05 -35.45
C HIS A 92 22.06 -5.09 -36.34
N GLN A 93 22.14 -6.35 -35.88
CA GLN A 93 22.70 -7.46 -36.65
C GLN A 93 21.93 -7.74 -37.95
N GLU A 94 20.60 -7.72 -37.92
CA GLU A 94 19.79 -7.96 -39.12
C GLU A 94 19.92 -6.83 -40.14
N PHE A 95 19.96 -5.57 -39.69
CA PHE A 95 20.21 -4.44 -40.58
C PHE A 95 21.61 -4.52 -41.21
N GLU A 96 22.63 -4.87 -40.43
CA GLU A 96 24.00 -5.05 -40.94
C GLU A 96 24.07 -6.15 -42.01
N LYS A 97 23.42 -7.31 -41.77
CA LYS A 97 23.34 -8.40 -42.77
C LYS A 97 22.65 -7.98 -44.06
N LEU A 98 21.68 -7.08 -43.97
CA LEU A 98 20.97 -6.52 -45.12
C LEU A 98 21.71 -5.34 -45.77
N GLY A 99 22.88 -4.94 -45.25
CA GLY A 99 23.62 -3.78 -45.74
C GLY A 99 22.93 -2.44 -45.47
N LEU A 100 22.02 -2.40 -44.48
CA LEU A 100 21.28 -1.21 -44.08
C LEU A 100 21.95 -0.54 -42.87
N SER A 101 21.88 0.79 -42.80
CA SER A 101 22.30 1.53 -41.61
C SER A 101 21.25 1.39 -40.50
N TYR A 102 21.70 1.08 -39.29
CA TYR A 102 20.86 1.03 -38.09
C TYR A 102 21.21 2.16 -37.13
N THR A 103 20.20 2.86 -36.61
CA THR A 103 20.36 3.85 -35.53
C THR A 103 19.77 3.24 -34.27
N HIS A 104 20.53 3.21 -33.18
CA HIS A 104 20.01 2.76 -31.88
C HIS A 104 18.95 3.72 -31.32
N TYR A 105 17.95 3.19 -30.63
CA TYR A 105 16.87 3.91 -29.97
C TYR A 105 17.38 5.01 -29.06
N ALA A 106 18.40 4.72 -28.23
CA ALA A 106 19.01 5.68 -27.32
C ALA A 106 19.62 6.91 -28.03
N ASN A 107 20.02 6.71 -29.29
CA ASN A 107 20.65 7.70 -30.16
C ASN A 107 19.66 8.35 -31.14
N SER A 108 18.38 7.97 -31.10
CA SER A 108 17.34 8.56 -31.95
C SER A 108 17.01 9.98 -31.49
N ASP A 109 16.99 10.92 -32.43
CA ASP A 109 16.56 12.31 -32.21
C ASP A 109 15.09 12.42 -31.74
N ARG A 110 14.30 11.35 -31.90
CA ARG A 110 12.88 11.27 -31.53
C ARG A 110 12.60 10.31 -30.38
N LYS A 111 13.60 9.92 -29.59
CA LYS A 111 13.45 8.91 -28.53
C LYS A 111 12.41 9.25 -27.46
N SER A 112 12.08 10.53 -27.25
CA SER A 112 11.04 10.96 -26.31
C SER A 112 9.63 10.78 -26.86
N ASP A 113 9.49 10.66 -28.18
CA ASP A 113 8.22 10.76 -28.89
C ASP A 113 7.73 9.40 -29.42
N ILE A 114 8.58 8.37 -29.31
CA ILE A 114 8.32 7.02 -29.84
C ILE A 114 8.28 6.07 -28.64
N ALA A 115 7.23 5.25 -28.54
CA ALA A 115 7.20 4.15 -27.58
C ALA A 115 8.14 3.00 -28.04
N LEU A 116 8.66 2.22 -27.09
CA LEU A 116 9.56 1.09 -27.38
C LEU A 116 8.89 0.06 -28.30
N GLU A 117 7.61 -0.21 -28.10
CA GLU A 117 6.83 -1.13 -28.92
C GLU A 117 6.71 -0.62 -30.37
N SER A 118 6.43 0.67 -30.54
CA SER A 118 6.37 1.29 -31.87
C SER A 118 7.74 1.29 -32.58
N TRP A 119 8.83 1.37 -31.82
CA TRP A 119 10.17 1.20 -32.38
C TRP A 119 10.39 -0.21 -32.91
N VAL A 120 10.02 -1.23 -32.13
CA VAL A 120 10.10 -2.64 -32.53
C VAL A 120 9.26 -2.92 -33.77
N ASP A 121 8.03 -2.44 -33.80
CA ASP A 121 7.11 -2.63 -34.92
C ASP A 121 7.66 -1.99 -36.21
N ASN A 122 8.15 -0.75 -36.13
CA ASN A 122 8.69 -0.05 -37.29
C ASN A 122 9.90 -0.79 -37.89
N HIS A 123 10.87 -1.17 -37.06
CA HIS A 123 12.09 -1.84 -37.55
C HIS A 123 11.82 -3.25 -38.06
N THR A 124 10.89 -3.98 -37.43
CA THR A 124 10.42 -5.28 -37.92
C THR A 124 9.80 -5.14 -39.31
N ASN A 125 8.94 -4.15 -39.50
CA ASN A 125 8.29 -3.90 -40.80
C ASN A 125 9.29 -3.46 -41.87
N MET A 126 10.32 -2.69 -41.51
CA MET A 126 11.40 -2.31 -42.43
C MET A 126 12.18 -3.54 -42.91
N ILE A 127 12.60 -4.42 -41.99
CA ILE A 127 13.29 -5.67 -42.31
C ILE A 127 12.41 -6.55 -43.22
N LEU A 128 11.15 -6.74 -42.84
CA LEU A 128 10.20 -7.56 -43.59
C LEU A 128 10.04 -7.04 -45.02
N LYS A 129 9.78 -5.74 -45.18
CA LYS A 129 9.59 -5.12 -46.50
C LYS A 129 10.84 -5.27 -47.37
N HIS A 130 12.03 -5.09 -46.79
CA HIS A 130 13.28 -5.22 -47.53
C HIS A 130 13.49 -6.67 -48.01
N LYS A 131 13.33 -7.66 -47.13
CA LYS A 131 13.48 -9.07 -47.48
C LYS A 131 12.48 -9.53 -48.54
N LEU A 132 11.22 -9.09 -48.45
CA LEU A 132 10.20 -9.39 -49.46
C LEU A 132 10.54 -8.78 -50.81
N SER A 133 10.95 -7.51 -50.83
CA SER A 133 11.35 -6.83 -52.07
C SER A 133 12.52 -7.53 -52.75
N HIS A 134 13.52 -7.98 -51.98
CA HIS A 134 14.66 -8.70 -52.53
C HIS A 134 14.26 -10.07 -53.10
N ALA A 135 13.40 -10.81 -52.40
CA ALA A 135 12.88 -12.08 -52.89
C ALA A 135 12.07 -11.93 -54.19
N GLU A 136 11.25 -10.89 -54.31
CA GLU A 136 10.51 -10.58 -55.54
C GLU A 136 11.46 -10.27 -56.71
N GLU A 137 12.53 -9.52 -56.46
CA GLU A 137 13.56 -9.22 -57.46
C GLU A 137 14.28 -10.49 -57.92
N GLU A 138 14.66 -11.37 -57.00
CA GLU A 138 15.28 -12.66 -57.33
C GLU A 138 14.36 -13.55 -58.17
N ILE A 139 13.07 -13.61 -57.82
CA ILE A 139 12.05 -14.36 -58.57
C ILE A 139 11.94 -13.82 -60.01
N ASN A 140 11.82 -12.50 -60.17
CA ASN A 140 11.71 -11.87 -61.49
C ASN A 140 12.96 -12.12 -62.34
N ASN A 141 14.15 -11.94 -61.75
CA ASN A 141 15.42 -12.21 -62.42
C ASN A 141 15.55 -13.68 -62.87
N PHE A 142 15.01 -14.62 -62.10
CA PHE A 142 14.99 -16.03 -62.48
C PHE A 142 14.06 -16.27 -63.67
N TYR A 143 12.87 -15.66 -63.69
CA TYR A 143 11.95 -15.77 -64.83
C TYR A 143 12.54 -15.19 -66.11
N ASP A 144 13.12 -13.98 -66.05
CA ASP A 144 13.70 -13.28 -67.20
C ASP A 144 14.92 -13.99 -67.79
N ARG A 145 15.63 -14.81 -67.01
CA ARG A 145 16.78 -15.61 -67.49
C ARG A 145 16.38 -16.92 -68.18
N ASN A 146 15.15 -17.39 -67.93
CA ASN A 146 14.67 -18.70 -68.39
C ASN A 146 13.62 -18.59 -69.52
N HIS A 147 13.33 -17.38 -69.98
CA HIS A 147 12.45 -17.06 -71.10
C HIS A 147 13.15 -16.12 -72.08
#